data_AF-A0A256GH46-F1
#
_entry.id   AF-A0A256GH46-F1
#
_cell.length_a   1.000
_cell.length_b   1.000
_cell.length_c   1.000
_cell.angle_alpha   90.00
_cell.angle_beta   90.00
_cell.angle_gamma   90.00
#
_symmetry.space_group_name_H-M   'P 1'
#
loop_
_entity.id
_entity.type
_entity.pdbx_description
1 polymer ?
#
loop_
_entity_poly.entity_id
_entity_poly.type
_entity_poly.pdbx_seq_one_letter_code
_entity_poly.pdbx_strand_id
1 'polypeptide(L)'
;MSEKLSEKSEMSELVFASKVLKSHIAPPSVASGIGARILAASRALKWSFNRTKDVWYADERVSIKPRELRKLEEVSGVKYGQQELSEVDKLISRAQEILGDEDKDLARSFLAAFRAFLGAVDRPRA
;
A
#
# COMPACT_ATOMS: atom_id res chain seq x y z
N MET A 1 11.65 19.98 -5.23
CA MET A 1 11.59 19.25 -3.94
C MET A 1 10.16 18.91 -3.53
N SER A 2 9.14 19.73 -3.82
CA SER A 2 7.74 19.48 -3.41
C SER A 2 7.02 18.39 -4.23
N GLU A 3 7.26 18.28 -5.54
CA GLU A 3 6.51 17.35 -6.42
C GLU A 3 6.78 15.89 -6.09
N LYS A 4 8.05 15.50 -5.90
CA LYS A 4 8.42 14.12 -5.54
C LYS A 4 7.82 13.64 -4.22
N LEU A 5 7.60 14.56 -3.27
CA LEU A 5 6.95 14.24 -1.99
C LEU A 5 5.43 14.05 -2.18
N SER A 6 4.80 14.83 -3.06
CA SER A 6 3.39 14.67 -3.41
C SER A 6 3.14 13.33 -4.09
N GLU A 7 3.94 12.99 -5.11
CA GLU A 7 3.83 11.71 -5.83
C GLU A 7 3.98 10.51 -4.89
N LYS A 8 4.95 10.56 -3.98
CA LYS A 8 5.15 9.51 -2.97
C LYS A 8 3.96 9.38 -2.02
N SER A 9 3.35 10.50 -1.63
CA SER A 9 2.15 10.50 -0.78
C SER A 9 0.94 9.91 -1.51
N GLU A 10 0.74 10.28 -2.78
CA GLU A 10 -0.36 9.77 -3.60
C GLU A 10 -0.24 8.27 -3.86
N MET A 11 0.98 7.78 -4.15
CA MET A 11 1.25 6.34 -4.25
C MET A 11 0.99 5.61 -2.93
N SER A 12 1.39 6.20 -1.80
CA SER A 12 1.14 5.63 -0.47
C SER A 12 -0.36 5.54 -0.16
N GLU A 13 -1.15 6.56 -0.50
CA GLU A 13 -2.61 6.57 -0.32
C GLU A 13 -3.29 5.50 -1.18
N LEU A 14 -2.82 5.35 -2.42
CA LEU A 14 -3.37 4.40 -3.37
C LEU A 14 -3.08 2.94 -2.98
N VAL A 15 -1.85 2.67 -2.53
CA VAL A 15 -1.44 1.35 -2.02
C VAL A 15 -2.26 0.99 -0.78
N PHE A 16 -2.40 1.92 0.16
CA PHE A 16 -3.26 1.74 1.32
C PHE A 16 -4.70 1.42 0.92
N ALA A 17 -5.28 2.21 0.01
CA ALA A 17 -6.65 2.01 -0.46
C ALA A 17 -6.83 0.63 -1.11
N SER A 18 -5.88 0.19 -1.93
CA SER A 18 -5.87 -1.14 -2.56
C SER A 18 -5.84 -2.26 -1.52
N LYS A 19 -4.99 -2.14 -0.50
CA LYS A 19 -4.87 -3.11 0.59
C LYS A 19 -6.17 -3.21 1.38
N VAL A 20 -6.71 -2.08 1.82
CA VAL A 20 -7.96 -2.03 2.60
C VAL A 20 -9.15 -2.59 1.81
N LEU A 21 -9.25 -2.29 0.52
CA LEU A 21 -10.25 -2.88 -0.38
C LEU A 21 -10.18 -4.41 -0.37
N LYS A 22 -8.97 -4.97 -0.46
CA LYS A 22 -8.75 -6.42 -0.57
C LYS A 22 -8.92 -7.16 0.74
N SER A 23 -8.55 -6.58 1.88
CA SER A 23 -8.55 -7.26 3.18
C SER A 23 -9.78 -6.97 4.03
N HIS A 24 -10.31 -5.74 4.01
CA HIS A 24 -11.39 -5.34 4.91
C HIS A 24 -12.75 -5.22 4.22
N ILE A 25 -12.81 -4.64 3.02
CA ILE A 25 -14.09 -4.37 2.35
C ILE A 25 -14.58 -5.58 1.56
N ALA A 26 -13.71 -6.18 0.76
CA ALA A 26 -14.05 -7.34 -0.06
C ALA A 26 -12.99 -8.44 0.09
N PRO A 27 -12.86 -9.08 1.26
CA PRO A 27 -12.00 -10.24 1.45
C PRO A 27 -12.42 -11.42 0.56
N PRO A 28 -11.54 -12.43 0.36
CA PRO A 28 -11.86 -13.63 -0.41
C PRO A 28 -13.10 -14.40 0.10
N SER A 29 -13.48 -14.21 1.37
CA SER A 29 -14.69 -14.78 1.96
C SER A 29 -15.99 -14.20 1.39
N VAL A 30 -15.96 -13.00 0.79
CA VAL A 30 -17.15 -12.37 0.20
C VAL A 30 -17.50 -13.01 -1.15
N ALA A 31 -16.50 -13.36 -1.95
CA ALA A 31 -16.69 -14.04 -3.24
C ALA A 31 -15.37 -14.64 -3.74
N SER A 32 -15.46 -15.77 -4.45
CA SER A 32 -14.29 -16.45 -5.02
C SER A 32 -13.66 -15.68 -6.20
N GLY A 33 -14.47 -14.96 -6.98
CA GLY A 33 -14.00 -14.24 -8.17
C GLY A 33 -13.61 -12.78 -7.88
N ILE A 34 -12.48 -12.34 -8.43
CA ILE A 34 -12.00 -10.95 -8.29
C ILE A 34 -13.04 -9.94 -8.80
N GLY A 35 -13.64 -10.17 -9.97
CA GLY A 35 -14.67 -9.28 -10.51
C GLY A 35 -15.89 -9.13 -9.60
N ALA A 36 -16.33 -10.23 -8.97
CA ALA A 36 -17.42 -10.19 -8.01
C ALA A 36 -17.04 -9.43 -6.73
N ARG A 37 -15.80 -9.57 -6.26
CA ARG A 37 -15.26 -8.80 -5.11
C ARG A 37 -15.20 -7.30 -5.42
N ILE A 38 -14.70 -6.93 -6.61
CA ILE A 38 -14.67 -5.53 -7.06
C ILE A 38 -16.09 -4.97 -7.14
N LEU A 39 -17.05 -5.75 -7.67
CA LEU A 39 -18.46 -5.33 -7.72
C LEU A 39 -19.08 -5.17 -6.33
N ALA A 40 -18.77 -6.06 -5.39
CA ALA A 40 -19.22 -5.94 -4.01
C ALA A 40 -18.65 -4.67 -3.34
N ALA A 41 -17.35 -4.44 -3.51
CA ALA A 41 -16.68 -3.25 -2.99
C ALA A 41 -17.22 -1.96 -3.63
N SER A 42 -17.50 -1.96 -4.94
CA SER A 42 -18.03 -0.78 -5.63
C SER A 42 -19.41 -0.40 -5.09
N ARG A 43 -20.25 -1.39 -4.76
CA ARG A 43 -21.56 -1.19 -4.13
C ARG A 43 -21.42 -0.64 -2.70
N ALA A 44 -20.51 -1.20 -1.91
CA ALA A 44 -20.27 -0.75 -0.53
C ALA A 44 -19.77 0.72 -0.47
N LEU A 45 -18.84 1.08 -1.36
CA LEU A 45 -18.25 2.41 -1.43
C LEU A 45 -19.07 3.42 -2.25
N LYS A 46 -20.09 2.95 -2.97
CA LYS A 46 -20.86 3.73 -3.97
C LYS A 46 -19.95 4.33 -5.06
N TRP A 47 -18.93 3.59 -5.46
CA TRP A 47 -18.04 3.95 -6.57
C TRP A 47 -18.49 3.27 -7.86
N SER A 48 -18.04 3.79 -9.00
CA SER A 48 -18.19 3.05 -10.25
C SER A 48 -17.31 1.80 -10.23
N PHE A 49 -17.71 0.78 -10.98
CA PHE A 49 -16.93 -0.47 -11.08
C PHE A 49 -15.50 -0.18 -11.57
N ASN A 50 -15.34 0.63 -12.61
CA ASN A 50 -14.02 0.99 -13.14
C ASN A 50 -13.19 1.74 -12.11
N ARG A 51 -13.76 2.74 -11.41
CA ARG A 51 -13.04 3.44 -10.34
C ARG A 51 -12.54 2.49 -9.26
N THR A 52 -13.40 1.56 -8.85
CA THR A 52 -13.05 0.55 -7.85
C THR A 52 -11.96 -0.39 -8.36
N LYS A 53 -12.03 -0.79 -9.63
CA LYS A 53 -11.03 -1.64 -10.28
C LYS A 53 -9.67 -0.93 -10.38
N ASP A 54 -9.64 0.34 -10.74
CA ASP A 54 -8.39 1.10 -10.91
C ASP A 54 -7.68 1.25 -9.54
N VAL A 55 -8.44 1.57 -8.48
CA VAL A 55 -7.92 1.59 -7.10
C VAL A 55 -7.57 0.18 -6.60
N TRP A 56 -8.33 -0.85 -6.97
CA TRP A 56 -8.04 -2.23 -6.62
C TRP A 56 -6.66 -2.67 -7.09
N TYR A 57 -6.24 -2.23 -8.28
CA TYR A 57 -4.91 -2.54 -8.82
C TYR A 57 -3.85 -1.49 -8.48
N ALA A 58 -4.19 -0.44 -7.73
CA ALA A 58 -3.32 0.68 -7.47
C ALA A 58 -2.70 1.26 -8.76
N ASP A 59 -3.55 1.51 -9.77
CA ASP A 59 -3.11 2.11 -11.02
C ASP A 59 -2.49 3.50 -10.78
N GLU A 60 -1.19 3.65 -11.05
CA GLU A 60 -0.41 4.88 -10.81
C GLU A 60 -0.96 6.11 -11.53
N ARG A 61 -1.81 5.91 -12.56
CA ARG A 61 -2.46 7.01 -13.29
C ARG A 61 -3.63 7.63 -12.53
N VAL A 62 -4.06 7.02 -11.43
CA VAL A 62 -5.16 7.52 -10.62
C VAL A 62 -4.72 7.89 -9.22
N SER A 63 -5.15 9.07 -8.76
CA SER A 63 -4.98 9.49 -7.36
C SER A 63 -6.26 9.26 -6.58
N ILE A 64 -6.14 9.00 -5.27
CA ILE A 64 -7.29 8.92 -4.35
C ILE A 64 -7.69 10.33 -3.91
N LYS A 65 -8.97 10.68 -4.02
CA LYS A 65 -9.45 11.97 -3.50
C LYS A 65 -9.64 11.89 -1.99
N PRO A 66 -9.46 12.99 -1.23
CA PRO A 66 -9.65 12.99 0.22
C PRO A 66 -11.03 12.48 0.68
N ARG A 67 -12.09 12.74 -0.09
CA ARG A 67 -13.44 12.25 0.19
C ARG A 67 -13.59 10.73 0.00
N GLU A 68 -12.86 10.17 -0.97
CA GLU A 68 -12.85 8.75 -1.26
C GLU A 68 -12.10 8.01 -0.16
N LEU A 69 -10.97 8.56 0.28
CA LEU A 69 -10.20 8.05 1.41
C LEU A 69 -11.04 7.99 2.68
N ARG A 70 -11.71 9.09 3.06
CA ARG A 70 -12.63 9.11 4.21
C ARG A 70 -13.74 8.06 4.10
N LYS A 71 -14.28 7.84 2.89
CA LYS A 71 -15.31 6.82 2.68
C LYS A 71 -14.76 5.42 2.88
N LEU A 72 -13.54 5.18 2.42
CA LEU A 72 -12.78 3.95 2.66
C LEU A 72 -12.63 3.69 4.16
N GLU A 73 -12.23 4.70 4.92
CA GLU A 73 -12.08 4.59 6.39
C GLU A 73 -13.42 4.32 7.09
N GLU A 74 -14.50 5.00 6.67
CA GLU A 74 -15.84 4.83 7.22
C GLU A 74 -16.37 3.40 7.00
N VAL A 75 -16.20 2.87 5.78
CA VAL A 75 -16.73 1.55 5.41
C VAL A 75 -15.87 0.41 5.95
N SER A 76 -14.54 0.58 5.96
CA SER A 76 -13.62 -0.46 6.44
C SER A 76 -13.38 -0.44 7.96
N GLY A 77 -13.65 0.69 8.62
CA GLY A 77 -13.24 0.96 10.00
C GLY A 77 -11.73 1.18 10.18
N VAL A 78 -10.94 1.14 9.10
CA VAL A 78 -9.49 1.31 9.12
C VAL A 78 -9.14 2.75 8.80
N LYS A 79 -8.48 3.45 9.73
CA LYS A 79 -8.02 4.82 9.50
C LYS A 79 -6.72 4.84 8.70
N TYR A 80 -6.63 5.74 7.72
CA TYR A 80 -5.39 6.13 7.09
C TYR A 80 -4.60 7.03 8.05
N GLY A 81 -3.96 6.39 9.03
CA GLY A 81 -2.84 7.03 9.71
C GLY A 81 -1.63 7.03 8.77
N GLN A 82 -0.68 7.94 8.98
CA GLN A 82 0.72 7.86 8.51
C GLN A 82 1.46 6.57 9.00
N GLN A 83 0.72 5.50 9.31
CA GLN A 83 1.16 4.27 9.93
C GLN A 83 1.85 3.32 8.96
N GLU A 84 1.64 3.39 7.65
CA GLU A 84 2.35 2.48 6.72
C GLU A 84 3.86 2.74 6.69
N LEU A 85 4.31 4.00 6.82
CA LEU A 85 5.72 4.30 7.03
C LEU A 85 6.20 3.79 8.40
N SER A 86 5.38 3.94 9.45
CA SER A 86 5.74 3.46 10.78
C SER A 86 5.82 1.93 10.87
N GLU A 87 5.02 1.19 10.11
CA GLU A 87 4.99 -0.27 10.12
C GLU A 87 6.17 -0.85 9.34
N VAL A 88 6.50 -0.26 8.20
CA VAL A 88 7.72 -0.62 7.45
C VAL A 88 8.97 -0.24 8.24
N ASP A 89 9.02 0.95 8.84
CA ASP A 89 10.13 1.34 9.71
C ASP A 89 10.20 0.45 10.95
N LYS A 90 9.07 0.05 11.56
CA LYS A 90 9.07 -0.92 12.67
C LYS A 90 9.54 -2.30 12.25
N LEU A 91 9.21 -2.76 11.04
CA LEU A 91 9.70 -4.01 10.49
C LEU A 91 11.21 -3.94 10.22
N ILE A 92 11.70 -2.80 9.71
CA ILE A 92 13.13 -2.54 9.53
C ILE A 92 13.84 -2.47 10.89
N SER A 93 13.29 -1.76 11.87
CA SER A 93 13.85 -1.66 13.22
C SER A 93 13.87 -3.00 13.94
N ARG A 94 12.83 -3.83 13.79
CA ARG A 94 12.86 -5.22 14.30
C ARG A 94 13.88 -6.08 13.59
N ALA A 95 14.05 -5.92 12.27
CA ALA A 95 15.12 -6.60 11.55
C ALA A 95 16.50 -6.15 12.06
N GLN A 96 16.68 -4.86 12.37
CA GLN A 96 17.91 -4.31 12.98
C GLN A 96 18.16 -4.83 14.39
N GLU A 97 17.10 -5.04 15.19
CA GLU A 97 17.19 -5.58 16.55
C GLU A 97 17.53 -7.09 16.53
N ILE A 98 16.94 -7.85 15.60
CA ILE A 98 17.28 -9.27 15.36
C ILE A 98 18.72 -9.42 14.84
N LEU A 99 19.22 -8.44 14.09
CA LEU A 99 20.60 -8.39 13.57
C LEU A 99 21.59 -7.72 14.54
N GLY A 100 21.18 -7.36 15.76
CA GLY A 100 22.02 -6.63 16.70
C GLY A 100 22.97 -7.52 17.53
N ASP A 101 24.17 -7.78 17.00
CA ASP A 101 25.52 -7.58 17.61
C ASP A 101 26.64 -8.21 16.73
N GLU A 102 26.30 -9.02 15.74
CA GLU A 102 27.27 -9.52 14.75
C GLU A 102 27.37 -8.54 13.56
N ASP A 103 28.38 -7.67 13.66
CA ASP A 103 28.88 -6.75 12.64
C ASP A 103 27.88 -5.71 12.08
N LYS A 104 27.98 -4.50 12.62
CA LYS A 104 27.29 -3.29 12.12
C LYS A 104 27.57 -3.02 10.64
N ASP A 105 28.71 -3.45 10.13
CA ASP A 105 29.08 -3.33 8.72
C ASP A 105 28.38 -4.38 7.84
N LEU A 106 28.13 -5.59 8.34
CA LEU A 106 27.30 -6.61 7.70
C LEU A 106 25.84 -6.17 7.62
N ALA A 107 25.29 -5.64 8.72
CA ALA A 107 23.92 -5.13 8.73
C ALA A 107 23.75 -3.96 7.74
N ARG A 108 24.74 -3.05 7.67
CA ARG A 108 24.72 -1.91 6.74
C ARG A 108 24.86 -2.35 5.29
N SER A 109 25.75 -3.29 5.00
CA SER A 109 25.96 -3.81 3.64
C SER A 109 24.79 -4.69 3.18
N PHE A 110 24.20 -5.49 4.07
CA PHE A 110 22.96 -6.21 3.79
C PHE A 110 21.79 -5.26 3.54
N LEU A 111 21.63 -4.20 4.34
CA LEU A 111 20.58 -3.20 4.10
C LEU A 111 20.79 -2.46 2.78
N ALA A 112 22.05 -2.14 2.45
CA ALA A 112 22.38 -1.50 1.17
C ALA A 112 22.07 -2.42 0.00
N ALA A 113 22.42 -3.71 0.11
CA ALA A 113 22.10 -4.72 -0.89
C ALA A 113 20.59 -4.97 -1.00
N PHE A 114 19.87 -5.01 0.12
CA PHE A 114 18.43 -5.22 0.13
C PHE A 114 17.67 -4.00 -0.41
N ARG A 115 18.11 -2.78 -0.09
CA ARG A 115 17.58 -1.55 -0.72
C ARG A 115 17.90 -1.47 -2.20
N ALA A 116 19.11 -1.88 -2.62
CA ALA A 116 19.47 -1.94 -4.04
C ALA A 116 18.66 -3.00 -4.78
N PHE A 117 18.42 -4.16 -4.16
CA PHE A 117 17.59 -5.23 -4.69
C PHE A 117 16.13 -4.81 -4.80
N LEU A 118 15.54 -4.25 -3.74
CA LEU A 118 14.19 -3.69 -3.77
C LEU A 118 14.07 -2.57 -4.82
N GLY A 119 15.05 -1.66 -4.88
CA GLY A 119 15.09 -0.62 -5.92
C GLY A 119 15.32 -1.16 -7.34
N ALA A 120 15.88 -2.36 -7.49
CA ALA A 120 16.02 -3.05 -8.78
C ALA A 120 14.76 -3.84 -9.17
N VAL A 121 14.02 -4.35 -8.18
CA VAL A 121 12.70 -5.00 -8.37
C VAL A 121 11.62 -3.95 -8.67
N ASP A 122 11.72 -2.76 -8.07
CA ASP A 122 10.84 -1.60 -8.30
C ASP A 122 11.21 -0.80 -9.56
N ARG A 123 12.29 -1.20 -10.26
CA ARG A 123 12.64 -0.65 -11.58
C ARG A 123 12.01 -1.53 -12.66
N PRO A 124 10.95 -1.09 -13.36
CA PRO A 124 10.50 -1.80 -14.54
C PRO A 124 11.63 -1.77 -15.56
N ARG A 125 12.01 -2.95 -16.05
CA ARG A 125 13.04 -3.13 -17.09
C ARG A 125 12.75 -2.21 -18.28
N ALA A 126 13.71 -1.37 -18.62
CA ALA A 126 13.94 -0.85 -19.97
C ALA A 126 15.21 -1.52 -20.50
#